data_AF-A0A958HUS0-F1
#
_entry.id   AF-A0A958HUS0-F1
#
_cell.length_a   1.000
_cell.length_b   1.000
_cell.length_c   1.000
_cell.angle_alpha   90.00
_cell.angle_beta   90.00
_cell.angle_gamma   90.00
#
_symmetry.space_group_name_H-M   'P 1'
#
loop_
_entity.id
_entity.type
_entity.pdbx_description
1 polymer ?
#
loop_
_entity_poly.entity_id
_entity_poly.type
_entity_poly.pdbx_seq_one_letter_code
_entity_poly.pdbx_strand_id
1 'polypeptide(L)'
;PLPKNCRWRNWASDEEGMTGDELLDFVNNELFEKLKSIQPGRGNGRGQVIRQNFEDAHNFMKSGTLLRQVVNKINKIDFNSTNDRHIFNDIYEKILKDLQSAGNAGEFYTPRGVTQFVVDQVNPKLGEKILDPACGTGGFLTSVIEHLRKQVKTADDEDILQQSFAGVDKKQLPFSLCVTNMLLHGIDVPSQIRHDNT
;
A
#
# COMPACT_ATOMS: atom_id res chain seq x y z
N PRO A 1 1.13 -4.15 16.70
CA PRO A 1 1.23 -5.57 16.27
C PRO A 1 2.66 -6.03 15.92
N LEU A 2 3.54 -5.16 15.41
CA LEU A 2 4.88 -5.57 15.00
C LEU A 2 5.83 -5.88 16.19
N PRO A 3 6.57 -7.01 16.14
CA PRO A 3 7.70 -7.28 17.04
C PRO A 3 8.66 -6.09 17.06
N LYS A 4 9.27 -5.79 18.21
CA LYS A 4 10.12 -4.59 18.35
C LYS A 4 11.20 -4.55 17.27
N ASN A 5 11.94 -5.64 17.08
CA ASN A 5 13.06 -5.67 16.13
C ASN A 5 12.63 -5.55 14.65
N CYS A 6 11.38 -5.90 14.31
CA CYS A 6 10.84 -5.75 12.96
C CYS A 6 10.32 -4.34 12.64
N ARG A 7 10.28 -3.42 13.61
CA ARG A 7 9.83 -2.04 13.37
C ARG A 7 10.93 -1.27 12.64
N TRP A 8 10.56 -0.52 11.61
CA TRP A 8 11.47 0.29 10.79
C TRP A 8 12.52 1.05 11.61
N ARG A 9 12.08 1.80 12.63
CA ARG A 9 12.93 2.56 13.57
C ARG A 9 14.01 1.76 14.33
N ASN A 10 13.99 0.43 14.28
CA ASN A 10 14.90 -0.42 15.04
C ASN A 10 15.95 -1.14 14.16
N TRP A 11 15.74 -1.21 12.84
CA TRP A 11 16.69 -1.88 11.93
C TRP A 11 17.07 -1.01 10.72
N ALA A 12 16.18 -0.08 10.33
CA ALA A 12 16.33 0.71 9.12
C ALA A 12 16.80 2.14 9.37
N SER A 13 16.45 2.78 10.50
CA SER A 13 16.65 4.22 10.71
C SER A 13 18.10 4.68 10.86
N ASP A 14 19.00 3.80 11.27
CA ASP A 14 20.43 4.10 11.29
C ASP A 14 20.99 3.95 9.87
N GLU A 15 21.53 5.04 9.31
CA GLU A 15 22.09 5.05 7.95
C GLU A 15 23.31 4.10 7.83
N GLU A 16 24.03 3.87 8.93
CA GLU A 16 25.21 2.99 9.02
C GLU A 16 24.87 1.63 9.68
N GLY A 17 23.58 1.32 9.83
CA GLY A 17 23.10 0.06 10.41
C GLY A 17 23.34 -1.17 9.50
N MET A 18 22.73 -2.31 9.87
CA MET A 18 22.88 -3.61 9.18
C MET A 18 22.92 -3.49 7.65
N THR A 19 23.91 -4.09 7.01
CA THR A 19 24.13 -4.03 5.55
C THR A 19 24.71 -5.34 5.04
N GLY A 20 24.90 -5.48 3.72
CA GLY A 20 25.46 -6.69 3.13
C GLY A 20 24.64 -7.95 3.47
N ASP A 21 25.32 -9.08 3.65
CA ASP A 21 24.66 -10.38 3.88
C ASP A 21 23.83 -10.40 5.17
N GLU A 22 24.28 -9.70 6.22
CA GLU A 22 23.52 -9.57 7.48
C GLU A 22 22.13 -8.97 7.25
N LEU A 23 22.03 -7.91 6.43
CA LEU A 23 20.74 -7.30 6.11
C LEU A 23 19.86 -8.23 5.26
N LEU A 24 20.44 -8.96 4.31
CA LEU A 24 19.69 -9.91 3.50
C LEU A 24 19.13 -11.04 4.35
N ASP A 25 19.95 -11.62 5.23
CA ASP A 25 19.53 -12.68 6.13
C ASP A 25 18.43 -12.21 7.09
N PHE A 26 18.58 -11.02 7.67
CA PHE A 26 17.54 -10.42 8.51
C PHE A 26 16.23 -10.25 7.74
N VAL A 27 16.27 -9.66 6.53
CA VAL A 27 15.06 -9.39 5.74
C VAL A 27 14.36 -10.69 5.32
N ASN A 28 15.13 -11.65 4.80
CA ASN A 28 14.61 -12.87 4.20
C ASN A 28 14.14 -13.87 5.25
N ASN A 29 14.95 -14.10 6.29
CA ASN A 29 14.75 -15.21 7.21
C ASN A 29 14.11 -14.80 8.54
N GLU A 30 14.06 -13.50 8.84
CA GLU A 30 13.46 -13.01 10.09
C GLU A 30 12.30 -12.04 9.85
N LEU A 31 12.54 -10.93 9.15
CA LEU A 31 11.53 -9.87 8.96
C LEU A 31 10.32 -10.41 8.21
N PHE A 32 10.50 -10.95 7.01
CA PHE A 32 9.39 -11.39 6.18
C PHE A 32 8.64 -12.56 6.84
N GLU A 33 9.36 -13.53 7.40
CA GLU A 33 8.76 -14.66 8.14
C GLU A 33 7.90 -14.19 9.34
N LYS A 34 8.39 -13.20 10.10
CA LYS A 34 7.60 -12.62 11.21
C LYS A 34 6.38 -11.85 10.72
N LEU A 35 6.46 -11.14 9.60
CA LEU A 35 5.31 -10.40 9.05
C LEU A 35 4.24 -11.34 8.48
N LYS A 36 4.66 -12.40 7.78
CA LYS A 36 3.81 -13.49 7.28
C LYS A 36 3.08 -14.26 8.38
N SER A 37 3.71 -14.39 9.55
CA SER A 37 3.17 -15.14 10.69
C SER A 37 2.43 -14.30 11.73
N ILE A 38 2.20 -12.99 11.46
CA ILE A 38 1.42 -12.15 12.38
C ILE A 38 0.04 -12.74 12.57
N GLN A 39 -0.29 -13.09 13.81
CA GLN A 39 -1.66 -13.45 14.17
C GLN A 39 -2.45 -12.15 14.43
N PRO A 40 -3.43 -11.81 13.58
CA PRO A 40 -4.31 -10.68 13.89
C PRO A 40 -5.12 -11.03 15.14
N GLY A 41 -4.91 -10.27 16.23
CA GLY A 41 -5.82 -10.34 17.37
C GLY A 41 -7.25 -10.03 16.93
N ARG A 42 -8.27 -10.52 17.66
CA ARG A 42 -9.68 -10.22 17.36
C ARG A 42 -9.87 -8.70 17.19
N GLY A 43 -10.43 -8.28 16.05
CA GLY A 43 -10.67 -6.88 15.73
C GLY A 43 -9.45 -6.07 15.27
N ASN A 44 -8.27 -6.68 15.12
CA ASN A 44 -7.06 -5.97 14.67
C ASN A 44 -6.88 -6.05 13.15
N GLY A 45 -7.64 -5.23 12.41
CA GLY A 45 -7.55 -5.15 10.95
C GLY A 45 -6.15 -4.81 10.43
N ARG A 46 -5.33 -4.08 11.20
CA ARG A 46 -3.93 -3.75 10.82
C ARG A 46 -3.06 -5.00 10.75
N GLY A 47 -3.20 -5.92 11.71
CA GLY A 47 -2.47 -7.19 11.68
C GLY A 47 -2.84 -8.04 10.46
N GLN A 48 -4.12 -8.03 10.09
CA GLN A 48 -4.62 -8.74 8.92
C GLN A 48 -4.05 -8.17 7.62
N VAL A 49 -4.10 -6.84 7.44
CA VAL A 49 -3.56 -6.17 6.25
C VAL A 49 -2.06 -6.46 6.10
N ILE A 50 -1.28 -6.38 7.20
CA ILE A 50 0.15 -6.70 7.15
C ILE A 50 0.36 -8.16 6.73
N ARG A 51 -0.35 -9.10 7.36
CA ARG A 51 -0.20 -10.53 7.04
C ARG A 51 -0.50 -10.80 5.56
N GLN A 52 -1.63 -10.31 5.04
CA GLN A 52 -2.05 -10.52 3.66
C GLN A 52 -1.07 -9.88 2.67
N ASN A 53 -0.57 -8.68 2.96
CA ASN A 53 0.39 -7.99 2.09
C ASN A 53 1.73 -8.75 2.01
N PHE A 54 2.16 -9.35 3.12
CA PHE A 54 3.42 -10.08 3.19
C PHE A 54 3.33 -11.58 2.88
N GLU A 55 2.13 -12.18 2.78
CA GLU A 55 1.89 -13.62 2.62
C GLU A 55 2.79 -14.25 1.54
N ASP A 56 2.79 -13.65 0.35
CA ASP A 56 3.61 -14.08 -0.81
C ASP A 56 4.77 -13.11 -1.11
N ALA A 57 5.15 -12.27 -0.15
CA ALA A 57 6.25 -11.32 -0.33
C ALA A 57 7.62 -12.03 -0.31
N HIS A 58 8.45 -11.65 -1.28
CA HIS A 58 9.82 -12.12 -1.43
C HIS A 58 10.73 -10.94 -1.70
N ASN A 59 11.92 -10.95 -1.11
CA ASN A 59 12.94 -9.95 -1.40
C ASN A 59 13.74 -10.42 -2.63
N PHE A 60 13.71 -9.61 -3.69
CA PHE A 60 14.42 -9.90 -4.94
C PHE A 60 15.82 -9.26 -4.99
N MET A 61 16.17 -8.43 -4.01
CA MET A 61 17.49 -7.79 -3.94
C MET A 61 18.56 -8.81 -3.58
N LYS A 62 19.56 -8.96 -4.47
CA LYS A 62 20.70 -9.87 -4.26
C LYS A 62 21.87 -9.23 -3.51
N SER A 63 21.87 -7.90 -3.37
CA SER A 63 22.91 -7.15 -2.67
C SER A 63 22.31 -6.42 -1.49
N GLY A 64 22.70 -6.82 -0.28
CA GLY A 64 22.29 -6.14 0.95
C GLY A 64 22.81 -4.71 1.02
N THR A 65 23.97 -4.42 0.43
CA THR A 65 24.51 -3.06 0.34
C THR A 65 23.61 -2.16 -0.50
N LEU A 66 23.14 -2.63 -1.67
CA LEU A 66 22.17 -1.87 -2.47
C LEU A 66 20.82 -1.76 -1.78
N LEU A 67 20.38 -2.80 -1.08
CA LEU A 67 19.16 -2.76 -0.28
C LEU A 67 19.26 -1.68 0.82
N ARG A 68 20.39 -1.60 1.53
CA ARG A 68 20.67 -0.54 2.51
C ARG A 68 20.62 0.84 1.87
N GLN A 69 21.19 1.03 0.68
CA GLN A 69 21.09 2.32 -0.02
C GLN A 69 19.64 2.72 -0.31
N VAL A 70 18.80 1.77 -0.74
CA VAL A 70 17.35 2.01 -0.94
C VAL A 70 16.67 2.38 0.38
N VAL A 71 16.92 1.62 1.45
CA VAL A 71 16.40 1.90 2.79
C VAL A 71 16.79 3.32 3.26
N ASN A 72 18.05 3.71 3.07
CA ASN A 72 18.52 5.05 3.45
C ASN A 72 17.89 6.16 2.60
N LYS A 73 17.51 5.89 1.35
CA LYS A 73 16.72 6.85 0.56
C LYS A 73 15.29 6.97 1.09
N ILE A 74 14.67 5.86 1.50
CA ILE A 74 13.33 5.87 2.10
C ILE A 74 13.32 6.62 3.43
N ASN A 75 14.37 6.49 4.25
CA ASN A 75 14.51 7.22 5.52
C ASN A 75 14.46 8.74 5.39
N LYS A 76 14.74 9.29 4.21
CA LYS A 76 14.75 10.73 3.95
C LYS A 76 13.35 11.30 3.73
N ILE A 77 12.33 10.44 3.68
CA ILE A 77 10.95 10.83 3.45
C ILE A 77 10.25 10.94 4.80
N ASP A 78 9.76 12.12 5.16
CA ASP A 78 8.91 12.29 6.34
C ASP A 78 7.44 12.07 5.99
N PHE A 79 6.92 10.88 6.26
CA PHE A 79 5.51 10.55 6.00
C PHE A 79 4.51 11.32 6.90
N ASN A 80 4.97 12.08 7.90
CA ASN A 80 4.11 12.99 8.68
C ASN A 80 4.00 14.39 8.05
N SER A 81 4.90 14.73 7.13
CA SER A 81 4.81 15.96 6.34
C SER A 81 3.81 15.76 5.20
N THR A 82 2.77 16.59 5.17
CA THR A 82 1.77 16.58 4.08
C THR A 82 2.43 16.76 2.71
N ASN A 83 3.44 17.63 2.62
CA ASN A 83 4.15 17.90 1.37
C ASN A 83 4.95 16.68 0.90
N ASP A 84 5.70 16.05 1.80
CA ASP A 84 6.53 14.87 1.47
C ASP A 84 5.65 13.68 1.11
N ARG A 85 4.50 13.51 1.78
CA ARG A 85 3.51 12.49 1.44
C ARG A 85 2.93 12.69 0.05
N HIS A 86 2.58 13.93 -0.34
CA HIS A 86 2.12 14.21 -1.71
C HIS A 86 3.19 13.89 -2.75
N ILE A 87 4.44 14.32 -2.51
CA ILE A 87 5.56 14.02 -3.41
C ILE A 87 5.78 12.51 -3.52
N PHE A 88 5.72 11.78 -2.41
CA PHE A 88 5.87 10.33 -2.42
C PHE A 88 4.73 9.65 -3.17
N ASN A 89 3.49 10.09 -3.00
CA ASN A 89 2.34 9.60 -3.74
C ASN A 89 2.53 9.79 -5.25
N ASP A 90 2.98 10.97 -5.68
CA ASP A 90 3.25 11.25 -7.10
C ASP A 90 4.37 10.36 -7.66
N ILE A 91 5.44 10.15 -6.88
CA ILE A 91 6.54 9.24 -7.25
C ILE A 91 6.02 7.80 -7.35
N TYR A 92 5.22 7.37 -6.37
CA TYR A 92 4.65 6.03 -6.33
C TYR A 92 3.72 5.79 -7.54
N GLU A 93 2.83 6.72 -7.86
CA GLU A 93 1.97 6.66 -9.04
C GLU A 93 2.77 6.65 -10.35
N LYS A 94 3.87 7.40 -10.41
CA LYS A 94 4.78 7.34 -11.56
C LYS A 94 5.42 5.96 -11.70
N ILE A 95 5.90 5.37 -10.61
CA ILE A 95 6.45 3.99 -10.61
C ILE A 95 5.38 2.99 -11.07
N LEU A 96 4.14 3.12 -10.58
CA LEU A 96 3.03 2.28 -11.03
C LEU A 96 2.81 2.41 -12.53
N LYS A 97 2.83 3.63 -13.07
CA LYS A 97 2.70 3.90 -14.51
C LYS A 97 3.85 3.34 -15.34
N ASP A 98 5.06 3.42 -14.82
CA ASP A 98 6.24 2.85 -15.46
C ASP A 98 6.18 1.31 -15.45
N LEU A 99 5.70 0.70 -14.36
CA LEU A 99 5.45 -0.75 -14.28
C LEU A 99 4.41 -1.21 -15.32
N GLN A 100 3.37 -0.40 -15.59
CA GLN A 100 2.41 -0.69 -16.66
C GLN A 100 3.07 -0.67 -18.04
N SER A 101 3.92 0.33 -18.26
CA SER A 101 4.57 0.57 -19.56
C SER A 101 5.68 -0.43 -19.83
N ALA A 102 6.33 -0.95 -18.77
CA ALA A 102 7.41 -1.93 -18.84
C ALA A 102 6.94 -3.35 -19.23
N GLY A 103 5.62 -3.56 -19.39
CA GLY A 103 5.06 -4.63 -20.21
C GLY A 103 5.72 -5.99 -20.08
N ASN A 104 5.54 -6.66 -18.94
CA ASN A 104 5.75 -8.11 -18.84
C ASN A 104 4.54 -8.74 -18.13
N ALA A 105 3.83 -9.60 -18.87
CA ALA A 105 2.74 -10.49 -18.44
C ALA A 105 1.27 -9.97 -18.43
N GLY A 106 0.83 -9.23 -19.45
CA GLY A 106 -0.60 -9.15 -19.80
C GLY A 106 -1.51 -8.50 -18.75
N GLU A 107 -0.98 -7.59 -17.94
CA GLU A 107 -1.73 -6.85 -16.94
C GLU A 107 -2.36 -5.61 -17.57
N PHE A 108 -3.70 -5.57 -17.59
CA PHE A 108 -4.45 -4.44 -18.11
C PHE A 108 -4.61 -3.40 -17.00
N TYR A 109 -4.12 -2.18 -17.25
CA TYR A 109 -4.27 -1.05 -16.34
C TYR A 109 -5.19 0.00 -16.93
N THR A 110 -6.06 0.57 -16.09
CA THR A 110 -6.96 1.65 -16.51
C THR A 110 -6.27 3.01 -16.35
N PRO A 111 -6.03 3.77 -17.44
CA PRO A 111 -5.40 5.09 -17.35
C PRO A 111 -6.14 6.02 -16.38
N ARG A 112 -5.40 6.85 -15.62
CA ARG A 112 -5.97 7.74 -14.59
C ARG A 112 -7.04 8.71 -15.13
N GLY A 113 -6.88 9.18 -16.37
CA GLY A 113 -7.91 10.01 -17.01
C GLY A 113 -9.25 9.28 -17.19
N VAL A 114 -9.22 7.96 -17.41
CA VAL A 114 -10.41 7.12 -17.56
C VAL A 114 -11.05 6.86 -16.19
N THR A 115 -10.27 6.49 -15.17
CA THR A 115 -10.82 6.28 -13.82
C THR A 115 -11.46 7.56 -13.30
N GLN A 116 -10.79 8.71 -13.46
CA GLN A 116 -11.31 10.00 -13.03
C GLN A 116 -12.60 10.37 -13.79
N PHE A 117 -12.62 10.21 -15.11
CA PHE A 117 -13.81 10.48 -15.91
C PHE A 117 -15.01 9.67 -15.43
N VAL A 118 -14.84 8.36 -15.23
CA VAL A 118 -15.93 7.49 -14.75
C VAL A 118 -16.40 7.92 -13.36
N VAL A 119 -15.48 8.22 -12.43
CA VAL A 119 -15.82 8.68 -11.09
C VAL A 119 -16.56 10.01 -11.12
N ASP A 120 -16.17 10.95 -11.98
CA ASP A 120 -16.85 12.23 -12.13
C ASP A 120 -18.28 12.07 -12.69
N GLN A 121 -18.50 11.12 -13.60
CA GLN A 121 -19.84 10.81 -14.12
C GLN A 121 -20.72 10.09 -13.09
N VAL A 122 -20.15 9.12 -12.36
CA VAL A 122 -20.87 8.40 -11.29
C VAL A 122 -21.18 9.32 -10.11
N ASN A 123 -20.27 10.26 -9.82
CA ASN A 123 -20.40 11.29 -8.79
C ASN A 123 -20.73 10.72 -7.39
N PRO A 124 -19.92 9.78 -6.87
CA PRO A 124 -20.20 9.07 -5.62
C PRO A 124 -20.31 10.03 -4.42
N LYS A 125 -21.10 9.65 -3.44
CA LYS A 125 -21.40 10.44 -2.23
C LYS A 125 -20.85 9.79 -0.98
N LEU A 126 -20.44 10.63 -0.04
CA LEU A 126 -20.01 10.17 1.26
C LEU A 126 -21.14 9.37 1.94
N GLY A 127 -20.81 8.21 2.49
CA GLY A 127 -21.78 7.25 3.06
C GLY A 127 -22.13 6.09 2.13
N GLU A 128 -21.83 6.20 0.83
CA GLU A 128 -21.99 5.08 -0.10
C GLU A 128 -20.91 4.01 0.11
N LYS A 129 -21.23 2.78 -0.31
CA LYS A 129 -20.29 1.66 -0.35
C LYS A 129 -19.75 1.50 -1.77
N ILE A 130 -18.43 1.44 -1.86
CA ILE A 130 -17.68 1.38 -3.10
C ILE A 130 -17.00 0.00 -3.16
N LEU A 131 -17.27 -0.73 -4.23
CA LEU A 131 -16.67 -2.03 -4.50
C LEU A 131 -15.98 -2.00 -5.86
N ASP A 132 -14.71 -2.40 -5.87
CA ASP A 132 -13.99 -2.74 -7.10
C ASP A 132 -13.60 -4.24 -7.09
N PRO A 133 -14.32 -5.11 -7.82
CA PRO A 133 -14.08 -6.55 -7.81
C PRO A 133 -12.78 -6.97 -8.54
N ALA A 134 -12.13 -6.05 -9.26
CA ALA A 134 -10.88 -6.31 -9.95
C ALA A 134 -9.96 -5.09 -9.79
N CYS A 135 -9.64 -4.77 -8.53
CA CYS A 135 -9.13 -3.46 -8.19
C CYS A 135 -7.72 -3.17 -8.73
N GLY A 136 -6.98 -4.18 -9.18
CA GLY A 136 -5.62 -4.02 -9.65
C GLY A 136 -4.78 -3.35 -8.58
N THR A 137 -4.16 -2.22 -8.93
CA THR A 137 -3.37 -1.37 -8.02
C THR A 137 -4.19 -0.29 -7.29
N GLY A 138 -5.52 -0.39 -7.32
CA GLY A 138 -6.45 0.55 -6.67
C GLY A 138 -6.87 1.73 -7.55
N GLY A 139 -6.82 1.58 -8.87
CA GLY A 139 -7.05 2.65 -9.85
C GLY A 139 -8.33 3.48 -9.60
N PHE A 140 -9.46 2.81 -9.60
CA PHE A 140 -10.76 3.43 -9.34
C PHE A 140 -10.93 3.83 -7.87
N LEU A 141 -10.48 2.98 -6.94
CA LEU A 141 -10.63 3.23 -5.51
C LEU A 141 -9.96 4.55 -5.10
N THR A 142 -8.74 4.83 -5.58
CA THR A 142 -8.06 6.09 -5.25
C THR A 142 -8.73 7.30 -5.89
N SER A 143 -9.20 7.20 -7.15
CA SER A 143 -9.99 8.27 -7.78
C SER A 143 -11.29 8.56 -6.99
N VAL A 144 -11.95 7.53 -6.46
CA VAL A 144 -13.13 7.72 -5.60
C VAL A 144 -12.73 8.34 -4.25
N ILE A 145 -11.62 7.92 -3.63
CA ILE A 145 -11.10 8.54 -2.39
C ILE A 145 -10.88 10.05 -2.61
N GLU A 146 -10.19 10.44 -3.68
CA GLU A 146 -9.94 11.84 -4.01
C GLU A 146 -11.23 12.63 -4.26
N HIS A 147 -12.23 12.00 -4.91
CA HIS A 147 -13.54 12.61 -5.12
C HIS A 147 -14.28 12.82 -3.79
N LEU A 148 -14.35 11.80 -2.94
CA LEU A 148 -15.06 11.85 -1.66
C LEU A 148 -14.35 12.71 -0.62
N ARG A 149 -13.02 12.80 -0.65
CA ARG A 149 -12.22 13.69 0.20
C ARG A 149 -12.67 15.15 0.12
N LYS A 150 -13.17 15.60 -1.04
CA LYS A 150 -13.71 16.96 -1.23
C LYS A 150 -15.01 17.20 -0.45
N GLN A 151 -15.69 16.13 -0.02
CA GLN A 151 -16.95 16.16 0.72
C GLN A 151 -16.75 16.06 2.25
N VAL A 152 -15.57 15.58 2.69
CA VAL A 152 -15.22 15.41 4.11
C VAL A 152 -14.94 16.77 4.77
N LYS A 153 -15.68 17.09 5.85
CA LYS A 153 -15.53 18.35 6.60
C LYS A 153 -15.28 18.13 8.10
N THR A 154 -15.64 16.96 8.61
CA THR A 154 -15.59 16.62 10.04
C THR A 154 -14.85 15.31 10.27
N ALA A 155 -14.53 15.01 11.53
CA ALA A 155 -13.96 13.71 11.89
C ALA A 155 -14.95 12.57 11.64
N ASP A 156 -16.25 12.80 11.84
CA ASP A 156 -17.29 11.79 11.54
C ASP A 156 -17.35 11.48 10.04
N ASP A 157 -17.18 12.50 9.19
CA ASP A 157 -17.09 12.30 7.74
C ASP A 157 -15.86 11.46 7.35
N GLU A 158 -14.74 11.66 8.05
CA GLU A 158 -13.53 10.86 7.86
C GLU A 158 -13.78 9.40 8.21
N ASP A 159 -14.41 9.13 9.36
CA ASP A 159 -14.75 7.77 9.78
C ASP A 159 -15.69 7.06 8.79
N ILE A 160 -16.61 7.80 8.17
CA ILE A 160 -17.47 7.29 7.10
C ILE A 160 -16.61 6.91 5.88
N LEU A 161 -15.71 7.80 5.43
CA LEU A 161 -14.80 7.55 4.31
C LEU A 161 -13.96 6.30 4.55
N GLN A 162 -13.38 6.14 5.74
CA GLN A 162 -12.55 4.98 6.12
C GLN A 162 -13.28 3.64 5.91
N GLN A 163 -14.61 3.62 6.01
CA GLN A 163 -15.43 2.42 5.96
C GLN A 163 -16.11 2.19 4.60
N SER A 164 -15.90 3.07 3.62
CA SER A 164 -16.62 3.04 2.34
C SER A 164 -16.08 2.05 1.32
N PHE A 165 -14.83 1.58 1.45
CA PHE A 165 -14.12 0.89 0.37
C PHE A 165 -13.99 -0.61 0.59
N ALA A 166 -14.28 -1.38 -0.46
CA ALA A 166 -13.97 -2.79 -0.58
C ALA A 166 -13.37 -3.08 -1.97
N GLY A 167 -12.53 -4.09 -2.04
CA GLY A 167 -11.88 -4.46 -3.30
C GLY A 167 -11.40 -5.90 -3.31
N VAL A 168 -11.28 -6.46 -4.49
CA VAL A 168 -10.72 -7.81 -4.68
C VAL A 168 -9.74 -7.78 -5.83
N ASP A 169 -8.59 -8.44 -5.66
CA ASP A 169 -7.72 -8.77 -6.78
C ASP A 169 -7.14 -10.17 -6.59
N LYS A 170 -6.97 -10.89 -7.70
CA LYS A 170 -6.48 -12.27 -7.70
C LYS A 170 -4.97 -12.37 -7.60
N LYS A 171 -4.24 -11.33 -8.01
CA LYS A 171 -2.78 -11.36 -8.11
C LYS A 171 -2.17 -10.61 -6.92
N GLN A 172 -1.21 -11.26 -6.26
CA GLN A 172 -0.58 -10.69 -5.05
C GLN A 172 0.04 -9.31 -5.28
N LEU A 173 0.77 -9.12 -6.39
CA LEU A 173 1.48 -7.87 -6.62
C LEU A 173 0.50 -6.69 -6.82
N PRO A 174 -0.47 -6.73 -7.75
CA PRO A 174 -1.52 -5.72 -7.84
C PRO A 174 -2.24 -5.48 -6.51
N PHE A 175 -2.67 -6.54 -5.82
CA PHE A 175 -3.28 -6.44 -4.49
C PHE A 175 -2.41 -5.66 -3.49
N SER A 176 -1.13 -6.01 -3.38
CA SER A 176 -0.19 -5.37 -2.43
C SER A 176 0.05 -3.90 -2.78
N LEU A 177 0.11 -3.59 -4.08
CA LEU A 177 0.21 -2.22 -4.57
C LEU A 177 -1.07 -1.43 -4.30
N CYS A 178 -2.26 -2.04 -4.41
CA CYS A 178 -3.54 -1.44 -4.04
C CYS A 178 -3.60 -1.11 -2.56
N VAL A 179 -3.30 -2.07 -1.68
CA VAL A 179 -3.25 -1.85 -0.22
C VAL A 179 -2.34 -0.67 0.12
N THR A 180 -1.14 -0.62 -0.48
CA THR A 180 -0.20 0.48 -0.29
C THR A 180 -0.78 1.79 -0.79
N ASN A 181 -1.44 1.79 -1.95
CA ASN A 181 -2.06 2.97 -2.52
C ASN A 181 -3.19 3.52 -1.64
N MET A 182 -4.02 2.64 -1.07
CA MET A 182 -5.07 3.01 -0.11
C MET A 182 -4.49 3.68 1.13
N LEU A 183 -3.41 3.13 1.71
CA LEU A 183 -2.70 3.72 2.85
C LEU A 183 -2.17 5.12 2.50
N LEU A 184 -1.55 5.27 1.33
CA LEU A 184 -1.00 6.52 0.81
C LEU A 184 -2.09 7.59 0.57
N HIS A 185 -3.31 7.18 0.20
CA HIS A 185 -4.48 8.04 0.04
C HIS A 185 -5.28 8.25 1.35
N GLY A 186 -4.78 7.73 2.47
CA GLY A 186 -5.27 8.08 3.80
C GLY A 186 -6.31 7.12 4.35
N ILE A 187 -6.46 5.93 3.76
CA ILE A 187 -7.25 4.86 4.35
C ILE A 187 -6.37 4.08 5.31
N ASP A 188 -6.61 4.19 6.62
CA ASP A 188 -5.71 3.73 7.67
C ASP A 188 -5.62 2.20 7.77
N VAL A 189 -6.74 1.53 7.51
CA VAL A 189 -6.86 0.07 7.65
C VAL A 189 -7.69 -0.49 6.48
N PRO A 190 -7.07 -0.70 5.29
CA PRO A 190 -7.75 -1.22 4.10
C PRO A 190 -8.03 -2.73 4.21
N SER A 191 -8.64 -3.17 5.31
CA SER A 191 -8.92 -4.58 5.64
C SER A 191 -9.96 -5.25 4.73
N GLN A 192 -10.73 -4.46 3.98
CA GLN A 192 -11.75 -4.93 3.04
C GLN A 192 -11.21 -5.07 1.61
N ILE A 193 -9.93 -4.79 1.39
CA ILE A 193 -9.22 -5.17 0.17
C ILE A 193 -8.75 -6.60 0.36
N ARG A 194 -9.12 -7.50 -0.55
CA ARG A 194 -8.88 -8.94 -0.42
C ARG A 194 -8.05 -9.46 -1.59
N HIS A 195 -7.03 -10.25 -1.27
CA HIS A 195 -6.38 -11.13 -2.23
C HIS A 195 -7.23 -12.40 -2.34
N ASP A 196 -8.10 -12.47 -3.34
CA ASP A 196 -9.10 -13.53 -3.47
C ASP A 196 -9.57 -13.68 -4.92
N ASN A 197 -10.33 -14.74 -5.22
CA ASN A 197 -11.15 -14.79 -6.42
C ASN A 197 -12.53 -14.20 -6.11
N THR A 198 -13.08 -13.44 -7.05
CA THR A 198 -14.48 -12.99 -7.02
C THR A 198 -15.44 -14.06 -7.52
#